data_AF-A0A8J2X130-F1
#
_entry.id   AF-A0A8J2X130-F1
#
_cell.length_a   1.000
_cell.length_b   1.000
_cell.length_c   1.000
_cell.angle_alpha   90.00
_cell.angle_beta   90.00
_cell.angle_gamma   90.00
#
_symmetry.space_group_name_H-M   'P 1'
#
loop_
_entity.id
_entity.type
_entity.pdbx_description
1 polymer ?
#
loop_
_entity_poly.entity_id
_entity_poly.type
_entity_poly.pdbx_seq_one_letter_code
_entity_poly.pdbx_strand_id
1 'polypeptide(L)'
;MPPTHLLRYASAAAAAATTAAARVKADGCPIKSRNKSEQGGCPIKGSNNMPATPQQTKAPGQTTNLDTKREASTIPQKGGASTWQYPSPQMFWNALVRKDKADGADETDMDTVVAVHNAMNEATWSKILEWEKLRQGPPPELVRFTGRPHDLSPKALLKIYVFGCPKPFDRHDWVVSRGDEERRYVIDYYSDEGLSDKDEKPKTMHDYAALKSIAVDARPALDSVGAVLDRVVHMPSLRSSGEASPALPLRPPSSMSEDPRAMIREKCSQRAKALSKCGEDEKKCADAAIALQHCVASVVCPVEAEAFREAAVANKNAEQAYQAMDAALDAWSAQNGSVLSERPD
;
A
#
# COMPACT_ATOMS: atom_id res chain seq x y z
N MET A 1 -35.84 -13.55 -1.05
CA MET A 1 -34.87 -12.62 -1.65
C MET A 1 -34.36 -11.72 -0.53
N PRO A 2 -33.07 -11.76 -0.17
CA PRO A 2 -32.59 -10.89 0.90
C PRO A 2 -32.60 -9.43 0.41
N PRO A 3 -32.89 -8.46 1.29
CA PRO A 3 -33.10 -7.07 0.90
C PRO A 3 -31.80 -6.42 0.42
N THR A 4 -31.90 -5.69 -0.68
CA THR A 4 -30.85 -4.95 -1.41
C THR A 4 -30.05 -3.94 -0.57
N HIS A 5 -30.47 -3.64 0.66
CA HIS A 5 -29.74 -2.79 1.61
C HIS A 5 -28.58 -3.49 2.34
N LEU A 6 -28.63 -4.83 2.51
CA LEU A 6 -27.54 -5.58 3.15
C LEU A 6 -26.31 -5.75 2.25
N LEU A 7 -26.50 -5.72 0.92
CA LEU A 7 -25.41 -5.80 -0.06
C LEU A 7 -24.58 -4.50 -0.14
N ARG A 8 -25.19 -3.34 0.14
CA ARG A 8 -24.48 -2.05 0.18
C ARG A 8 -23.58 -1.90 1.42
N TYR A 9 -23.95 -2.50 2.55
CA TYR A 9 -23.12 -2.51 3.76
C TYR A 9 -21.89 -3.42 3.65
N ALA A 10 -22.01 -4.56 2.96
CA ALA A 10 -20.88 -5.47 2.73
C ALA A 10 -19.82 -4.87 1.76
N SER A 11 -20.25 -4.11 0.75
CA SER A 11 -19.35 -3.39 -0.18
C SER A 11 -18.68 -2.20 0.50
N ALA A 12 -19.39 -1.44 1.35
CA ALA A 12 -18.78 -0.35 2.12
C ALA A 12 -17.80 -0.86 3.19
N ALA A 13 -18.08 -2.00 3.84
CA ALA A 13 -17.17 -2.63 4.79
C ALA A 13 -15.95 -3.26 4.09
N ALA A 14 -16.10 -3.84 2.90
CA ALA A 14 -14.98 -4.34 2.10
C ALA A 14 -14.12 -3.19 1.54
N ALA A 15 -14.73 -2.10 1.09
CA ALA A 15 -14.03 -0.89 0.68
C ALA A 15 -13.34 -0.22 1.88
N ALA A 16 -13.98 -0.12 3.05
CA ALA A 16 -13.40 0.41 4.27
C ALA A 16 -12.29 -0.50 4.83
N ALA A 17 -12.43 -1.82 4.77
CA ALA A 17 -11.42 -2.78 5.18
C ALA A 17 -10.25 -2.88 4.18
N THR A 18 -10.49 -2.64 2.88
CA THR A 18 -9.41 -2.54 1.88
C THR A 18 -8.70 -1.19 1.98
N THR A 19 -9.44 -0.12 2.23
CA THR A 19 -8.89 1.20 2.57
C THR A 19 -8.18 1.15 3.93
N ALA A 20 -8.66 0.37 4.90
CA ALA A 20 -8.00 0.15 6.19
C ALA A 20 -6.78 -0.77 6.02
N ALA A 21 -6.83 -1.80 5.18
CA ALA A 21 -5.67 -2.63 4.83
C ALA A 21 -4.61 -1.82 4.06
N ALA A 22 -5.03 -0.83 3.26
CA ALA A 22 -4.15 0.13 2.59
C ALA A 22 -3.64 1.23 3.54
N ARG A 23 -4.46 1.68 4.51
CA ARG A 23 -4.12 2.68 5.55
C ARG A 23 -3.29 2.09 6.70
N VAL A 24 -3.37 0.79 6.93
CA VAL A 24 -2.40 0.01 7.69
C VAL A 24 -1.12 0.03 6.86
N LYS A 25 -0.39 1.15 6.97
CA LYS A 25 0.91 1.39 6.33
C LYS A 25 1.72 0.10 6.35
N ALA A 26 2.08 -0.38 5.14
CA ALA A 26 3.04 -1.37 4.62
C ALA A 26 4.14 -2.01 5.51
N ASP A 27 4.11 -1.83 6.81
CA ASP A 27 5.11 -2.28 7.76
C ASP A 27 4.66 -3.56 8.45
N GLY A 28 3.54 -4.18 8.05
CA GLY A 28 3.13 -5.52 8.50
C GLY A 28 4.21 -6.57 8.26
N CYS A 29 5.03 -6.34 7.24
CA CYS A 29 6.06 -7.26 6.77
C CYS A 29 7.46 -7.04 7.39
N PRO A 30 8.33 -8.06 7.31
CA PRO A 30 9.74 -8.03 7.76
C PRO A 30 10.57 -6.89 7.17
N ILE A 31 10.77 -5.78 7.87
CA ILE A 31 11.60 -4.66 7.38
C ILE A 31 13.09 -4.94 7.62
N LYS A 32 13.95 -4.48 6.71
CA LYS A 32 15.40 -4.40 6.95
C LYS A 32 15.70 -3.32 8.01
N SER A 33 15.97 -3.70 9.26
CA SER A 33 16.35 -2.71 10.29
C SER A 33 17.70 -2.08 9.94
N ARG A 34 17.79 -0.73 10.04
CA ARG A 34 19.03 0.00 9.78
C ARG A 34 19.94 0.05 11.02
N ASN A 35 19.43 -0.30 12.20
CA ASN A 35 20.17 -0.47 13.44
C ASN A 35 19.75 -1.77 14.14
N LYS A 36 20.72 -2.63 14.47
CA LYS A 36 20.54 -3.71 15.44
C LYS A 36 20.63 -3.08 16.84
N SER A 37 19.50 -2.64 17.39
CA SER A 37 19.43 -2.33 18.82
C SER A 37 18.13 -2.89 19.39
N GLU A 38 18.30 -3.94 20.19
CA GLU A 38 17.52 -4.30 21.37
C GLU A 38 16.02 -3.95 21.34
N GLN A 39 15.20 -4.91 20.92
CA GLN A 39 13.77 -4.93 21.23
C GLN A 39 13.43 -6.29 21.84
N GLY A 40 12.76 -6.26 22.99
CA GLY A 40 12.70 -7.33 23.98
C GLY A 40 12.31 -8.73 23.45
N GLY A 41 13.13 -9.71 23.85
CA GLY A 41 12.66 -10.97 24.42
C GLY A 41 12.15 -12.10 23.50
N CYS A 42 12.07 -11.95 22.17
CA CYS A 42 11.69 -13.05 21.29
C CYS A 42 12.69 -13.28 20.15
N PRO A 43 13.22 -14.51 19.97
CA PRO A 43 14.05 -14.85 18.81
C PRO A 43 13.29 -14.54 17.51
N ILE A 44 13.95 -13.87 16.56
CA ILE A 44 13.38 -13.52 15.26
C ILE A 44 13.89 -14.52 14.20
N LYS A 45 12.99 -15.09 13.41
CA LYS A 45 13.36 -15.96 12.28
C LYS A 45 13.98 -15.14 11.16
N GLY A 46 15.23 -15.42 10.79
CA GLY A 46 15.96 -14.64 9.77
C GLY A 46 15.41 -14.73 8.34
N SER A 47 14.60 -15.74 8.01
CA SER A 47 14.00 -15.90 6.66
C SER A 47 12.78 -15.02 6.44
N ASN A 48 12.10 -14.59 7.50
CA ASN A 48 10.85 -13.86 7.40
C ASN A 48 10.64 -12.87 8.54
N ASN A 49 11.72 -12.39 9.19
CA ASN A 49 11.75 -11.56 10.43
C ASN A 49 10.52 -11.63 11.35
N MET A 50 9.93 -12.83 11.52
CA MET A 50 8.80 -13.05 12.40
C MET A 50 9.29 -13.60 13.74
N PRO A 51 8.59 -13.31 14.85
CA PRO A 51 8.86 -13.99 16.11
C PRO A 51 8.83 -15.51 15.92
N ALA A 52 9.81 -16.21 16.49
CA ALA A 52 9.92 -17.67 16.38
C ALA A 52 8.71 -18.37 17.01
N THR A 53 8.12 -17.77 18.05
CA THR A 53 6.90 -18.23 18.71
C THR A 53 5.72 -17.34 18.31
N PRO A 54 4.66 -17.90 17.71
CA PRO A 54 3.48 -17.14 17.33
C PRO A 54 2.65 -16.79 18.58
N GLN A 55 2.71 -15.54 19.05
CA GLN A 55 1.88 -15.09 20.16
C GLN A 55 0.44 -14.84 19.69
N GLN A 56 -0.47 -15.65 20.23
CA GLN A 56 -1.89 -15.71 19.83
C GLN A 56 -2.84 -15.33 20.98
N THR A 57 -2.30 -14.84 22.11
CA THR A 57 -3.13 -14.29 23.19
C THR A 57 -3.64 -12.91 22.79
N LYS A 58 -4.77 -12.48 23.37
CA LYS A 58 -5.28 -11.13 23.18
C LYS A 58 -4.25 -10.05 23.54
N ALA A 59 -4.21 -8.98 22.76
CA ALA A 59 -3.43 -7.79 23.08
C ALA A 59 -4.09 -7.00 24.24
N PRO A 60 -3.33 -6.17 24.98
CA PRO A 60 -3.90 -5.25 25.96
C PRO A 60 -4.97 -4.34 25.33
N GLY A 61 -6.12 -4.22 25.99
CA GLY A 61 -7.24 -3.40 25.50
C GLY A 61 -8.11 -4.08 24.43
N GLN A 62 -7.72 -5.26 23.92
CA GLN A 62 -8.50 -5.97 22.92
C GLN A 62 -9.79 -6.54 23.52
N THR A 63 -10.93 -6.30 22.87
CA THR A 63 -12.24 -6.74 23.37
C THR A 63 -12.74 -8.00 22.68
N THR A 64 -12.56 -8.07 21.36
CA THR A 64 -13.05 -9.13 20.46
C THR A 64 -12.20 -10.40 20.57
N ASN A 65 -12.83 -11.56 20.41
CA ASN A 65 -12.11 -12.84 20.23
C ASN A 65 -11.79 -13.00 18.74
N LEU A 66 -10.56 -12.75 18.34
CA LEU A 66 -10.13 -12.94 16.95
C LEU A 66 -9.76 -14.39 16.70
N ASP A 67 -9.94 -14.85 15.45
CA ASP A 67 -9.54 -16.22 15.08
C ASP A 67 -8.02 -16.37 15.23
N THR A 68 -7.63 -17.53 15.78
CA THR A 68 -6.24 -17.93 15.99
C THR A 68 -5.77 -18.96 14.97
N LYS A 69 -6.69 -19.50 14.16
CA LYS A 69 -6.39 -20.46 13.10
C LYS A 69 -5.53 -19.81 12.03
N ARG A 70 -4.46 -20.52 11.66
CA ARG A 70 -3.56 -20.14 10.57
C ARG A 70 -3.93 -20.93 9.32
N GLU A 71 -3.70 -20.33 8.17
CA GLU A 71 -3.92 -20.93 6.87
C GLU A 71 -2.59 -21.30 6.20
N ALA A 72 -2.56 -22.46 5.54
CA ALA A 72 -1.41 -22.87 4.75
C ALA A 72 -1.47 -22.20 3.37
N SER A 73 -0.38 -21.55 2.98
CA SER A 73 -0.22 -20.99 1.63
C SER A 73 -0.01 -22.10 0.60
N THR A 74 -0.07 -21.73 -0.69
CA THR A 74 0.41 -22.61 -1.77
C THR A 74 1.91 -22.46 -2.04
N ILE A 75 2.57 -21.55 -1.32
CA ILE A 75 3.96 -21.16 -1.58
C ILE A 75 4.90 -22.15 -0.88
N PRO A 76 5.71 -22.93 -1.62
CA PRO A 76 6.66 -23.87 -1.01
C PRO A 76 7.79 -23.13 -0.30
N GLN A 77 8.17 -23.63 0.88
CA GLN A 77 9.39 -23.21 1.58
C GLN A 77 10.61 -23.88 0.95
N LYS A 78 11.77 -23.23 1.03
CA LYS A 78 13.04 -23.86 0.62
C LYS A 78 13.24 -25.20 1.33
N GLY A 79 13.53 -26.25 0.56
CA GLY A 79 13.67 -27.62 1.05
C GLY A 79 12.39 -28.48 0.91
N GLY A 80 11.34 -27.95 0.28
CA GLY A 80 10.21 -28.70 -0.28
C GLY A 80 9.28 -29.43 0.70
N ALA A 81 9.63 -29.52 1.98
CA ALA A 81 8.91 -30.34 2.95
C ALA A 81 7.57 -29.73 3.42
N SER A 82 7.37 -28.42 3.26
CA SER A 82 6.15 -27.73 3.69
C SER A 82 5.94 -26.41 2.95
N THR A 83 4.72 -25.86 3.02
CA THR A 83 4.40 -24.53 2.52
C THR A 83 4.49 -23.48 3.62
N TRP A 84 4.60 -22.20 3.24
CA TRP A 84 4.52 -21.10 4.19
C TRP A 84 3.14 -21.07 4.86
N GLN A 85 3.06 -20.63 6.10
CA GLN A 85 1.78 -20.45 6.81
C GLN A 85 1.52 -18.97 7.04
N TYR A 86 0.34 -18.51 6.66
CA TYR A 86 -0.10 -17.15 6.91
C TYR A 86 -0.36 -16.90 8.41
N PRO A 87 -0.23 -15.66 8.89
CA PRO A 87 -0.66 -15.30 10.25
C PRO A 87 -2.18 -15.42 10.38
N SER A 88 -2.66 -15.74 11.58
CA SER A 88 -4.08 -15.65 11.91
C SER A 88 -4.51 -14.19 12.11
N PRO A 89 -5.82 -13.88 12.10
CA PRO A 89 -6.35 -12.58 12.51
C PRO A 89 -5.80 -12.08 13.85
N GLN A 90 -5.73 -12.94 14.86
CA GLN A 90 -5.18 -12.58 16.17
C GLN A 90 -3.68 -12.27 16.12
N MET A 91 -2.88 -13.01 15.35
CA MET A 91 -1.45 -12.70 15.15
C MET A 91 -1.26 -11.37 14.42
N PHE A 92 -2.11 -11.09 13.44
CA PHE A 92 -2.06 -9.85 12.66
C PHE A 92 -2.39 -8.64 13.56
N TRP A 93 -3.47 -8.72 14.35
CA TRP A 93 -3.81 -7.69 15.34
C TRP A 93 -2.70 -7.44 16.35
N ASN A 94 -2.13 -8.51 16.92
CA ASN A 94 -1.00 -8.41 17.84
C ASN A 94 0.22 -7.74 17.20
N ALA A 95 0.41 -7.91 15.89
CA ALA A 95 1.47 -7.22 15.15
C ALA A 95 1.16 -5.73 14.95
N LEU A 96 -0.09 -5.35 14.71
CA LEU A 96 -0.51 -3.95 14.63
C LEU A 96 -0.33 -3.22 15.96
N VAL A 97 -0.80 -3.81 17.06
CA VAL A 97 -0.65 -3.23 18.41
C VAL A 97 0.83 -3.07 18.76
N ARG A 98 1.66 -4.09 18.52
CA ARG A 98 3.11 -4.01 18.79
C ARG A 98 3.82 -2.91 17.99
N LYS A 99 3.30 -2.58 16.80
CA LYS A 99 3.86 -1.55 15.91
C LYS A 99 3.25 -0.17 16.14
N ASP A 100 2.37 -0.03 17.14
CA ASP A 100 1.61 1.20 17.41
C ASP A 100 0.79 1.66 16.18
N LYS A 101 0.16 0.68 15.51
CA LYS A 101 -0.62 0.86 14.28
C LYS A 101 -2.04 0.31 14.38
N ALA A 102 -2.50 0.04 15.60
CA ALA A 102 -3.88 -0.34 15.83
C ALA A 102 -4.83 0.87 15.79
N ASP A 103 -4.30 2.10 15.85
CA ASP A 103 -5.11 3.31 15.77
C ASP A 103 -5.80 3.43 14.40
N GLY A 104 -7.11 3.62 14.41
CA GLY A 104 -7.97 3.63 13.22
C GLY A 104 -8.25 2.27 12.57
N ALA A 105 -7.77 1.15 13.15
CA ALA A 105 -8.11 -0.20 12.71
C ALA A 105 -9.19 -0.81 13.62
N ASP A 106 -10.15 -1.51 13.04
CA ASP A 106 -11.17 -2.25 13.79
C ASP A 106 -10.76 -3.72 13.97
N GLU A 107 -10.90 -4.22 15.20
CA GLU A 107 -10.72 -5.63 15.52
C GLU A 107 -11.63 -6.52 14.65
N THR A 108 -12.86 -6.08 14.37
CA THR A 108 -13.83 -6.90 13.61
C THR A 108 -13.45 -7.06 12.14
N ASP A 109 -12.58 -6.20 11.61
CA ASP A 109 -12.15 -6.23 10.21
C ASP A 109 -10.97 -7.18 9.97
N MET A 110 -10.35 -7.72 11.02
CA MET A 110 -9.11 -8.50 10.91
C MET A 110 -9.25 -9.75 10.03
N ASP A 111 -10.44 -10.37 10.01
CA ASP A 111 -10.71 -11.51 9.13
C ASP A 111 -10.68 -11.10 7.64
N THR A 112 -11.24 -9.95 7.30
CA THR A 112 -11.17 -9.38 5.94
C THR A 112 -9.75 -8.96 5.58
N VAL A 113 -9.06 -8.27 6.49
CA VAL A 113 -7.67 -7.82 6.27
C VAL A 113 -6.73 -9.00 6.00
N VAL A 114 -6.84 -10.08 6.78
CA VAL A 114 -6.03 -11.28 6.56
C VAL A 114 -6.39 -11.98 5.25
N ALA A 115 -7.68 -12.07 4.90
CA ALA A 115 -8.10 -12.65 3.61
C ALA A 115 -7.53 -11.87 2.41
N VAL A 116 -7.58 -10.54 2.45
CA VAL A 116 -6.98 -9.65 1.44
C VAL A 116 -5.47 -9.87 1.35
N HIS A 117 -4.78 -9.91 2.49
CA HIS A 117 -3.33 -10.11 2.55
C HIS A 117 -2.92 -11.47 1.97
N ASN A 118 -3.63 -12.54 2.33
CA ASN A 118 -3.38 -13.88 1.80
C ASN A 118 -3.58 -13.90 0.28
N ALA A 119 -4.67 -13.29 -0.22
CA ALA A 119 -4.93 -13.21 -1.65
C ALA A 119 -3.86 -12.42 -2.41
N MET A 120 -3.37 -11.31 -1.86
CA MET A 120 -2.26 -10.54 -2.43
C MET A 120 -0.95 -11.34 -2.49
N ASN A 121 -0.64 -12.12 -1.45
CA ASN A 121 0.56 -12.97 -1.42
C ASN A 121 0.49 -14.08 -2.47
N GLU A 122 -0.65 -14.75 -2.59
CA GLU A 122 -0.87 -15.78 -3.62
C GLU A 122 -0.83 -15.19 -5.04
N ALA A 123 -1.40 -13.99 -5.24
CA ALA A 123 -1.30 -13.27 -6.52
C ALA A 123 0.16 -12.90 -6.85
N THR A 124 0.91 -12.44 -5.84
CA THR A 124 2.35 -12.13 -5.98
C THR A 124 3.13 -13.38 -6.39
N TRP A 125 2.87 -14.51 -5.71
CA TRP A 125 3.49 -15.79 -6.04
C TRP A 125 3.16 -16.23 -7.46
N SER A 126 1.89 -16.14 -7.87
CA SER A 126 1.46 -16.44 -9.25
C SER A 126 2.21 -15.59 -10.29
N LYS A 127 2.41 -14.29 -10.04
CA LYS A 127 3.20 -13.41 -10.92
C LYS A 127 4.67 -13.80 -10.96
N ILE A 128 5.26 -14.21 -9.84
CA ILE A 128 6.62 -14.74 -9.82
C ILE A 128 6.71 -16.04 -10.63
N LEU A 129 5.73 -16.94 -10.49
CA LEU A 129 5.68 -18.18 -11.26
C LEU A 129 5.60 -17.93 -12.77
N GLU A 130 4.91 -16.87 -13.23
CA GLU A 130 4.92 -16.46 -14.64
C GLU A 130 6.35 -16.14 -15.12
N TRP A 131 7.16 -15.43 -14.33
CA TRP A 131 8.56 -15.16 -14.65
C TRP A 131 9.43 -16.41 -14.57
N GLU A 132 9.15 -17.29 -13.61
CA GLU A 132 9.87 -18.55 -13.43
C GLU A 132 9.62 -19.54 -14.58
N LYS A 133 8.62 -19.33 -15.46
CA LYS A 133 8.46 -20.09 -16.72
C LYS A 133 9.65 -19.88 -17.68
N LEU A 134 10.32 -18.73 -17.61
CA LEU A 134 11.49 -18.42 -18.44
C LEU A 134 12.75 -19.19 -18.00
N ARG A 135 12.68 -19.91 -16.88
CA ARG A 135 13.78 -20.67 -16.31
C ARG A 135 13.46 -22.15 -16.31
N GLN A 136 14.49 -22.95 -16.55
CA GLN A 136 14.43 -24.40 -16.41
C GLN A 136 14.96 -24.81 -15.02
N GLY A 137 14.70 -26.06 -14.63
CA GLY A 137 15.21 -26.65 -13.40
C GLY A 137 14.13 -27.09 -12.41
N PRO A 138 14.51 -27.42 -11.16
CA PRO A 138 13.59 -27.87 -10.12
C PRO A 138 12.49 -26.85 -9.82
N PRO A 139 11.35 -27.27 -9.26
CA PRO A 139 10.27 -26.35 -8.87
C PRO A 139 10.78 -25.16 -8.03
N PRO A 140 10.26 -23.95 -8.25
CA PRO A 140 10.69 -22.77 -7.51
C PRO A 140 10.20 -22.81 -6.06
N GLU A 141 11.08 -22.45 -5.13
CA GLU A 141 10.80 -22.43 -3.69
C GLU A 141 11.10 -21.05 -3.08
N LEU A 142 10.20 -20.52 -2.25
CA LEU A 142 10.42 -19.23 -1.59
C LEU A 142 11.37 -19.40 -0.40
N VAL A 143 12.52 -18.73 -0.48
CA VAL A 143 13.57 -18.76 0.55
C VAL A 143 13.29 -17.75 1.65
N ARG A 144 13.02 -16.50 1.25
CA ARG A 144 12.79 -15.37 2.15
C ARG A 144 12.05 -14.26 1.44
N PHE A 145 11.38 -13.43 2.23
CA PHE A 145 10.77 -12.18 1.78
C PHE A 145 11.15 -11.05 2.73
N THR A 146 11.27 -9.84 2.20
CA THR A 146 11.69 -8.66 2.97
C THR A 146 10.92 -7.44 2.48
N GLY A 147 10.22 -6.79 3.41
CA GLY A 147 9.59 -5.50 3.20
C GLY A 147 10.65 -4.40 3.09
N ARG A 148 10.48 -3.52 2.11
CA ARG A 148 11.32 -2.32 1.92
C ARG A 148 10.44 -1.10 1.64
N PRO A 149 9.55 -0.72 2.58
CA PRO A 149 8.52 0.33 2.41
C PRO A 149 9.09 1.72 2.12
N HIS A 150 10.32 1.99 2.55
CA HIS A 150 11.01 3.26 2.33
C HIS A 150 11.85 3.31 1.05
N ASP A 151 12.00 2.18 0.34
CA ASP A 151 12.84 2.10 -0.84
C ASP A 151 11.99 2.11 -2.12
N LEU A 152 12.29 3.01 -3.04
CA LEU A 152 11.66 3.03 -4.37
C LEU A 152 12.47 2.16 -5.35
N SER A 153 11.76 1.37 -6.16
CA SER A 153 12.39 0.61 -7.22
C SER A 153 12.75 1.53 -8.42
N PRO A 154 13.74 1.18 -9.26
CA PRO A 154 14.05 1.98 -10.44
C PRO A 154 12.86 2.19 -11.39
N LYS A 155 11.97 1.20 -11.49
CA LYS A 155 10.74 1.31 -12.29
C LYS A 155 9.73 2.24 -11.63
N ALA A 156 9.58 2.18 -10.30
CA ALA A 156 8.70 3.09 -9.57
C ALA A 156 9.19 4.55 -9.71
N LEU A 157 10.50 4.81 -9.60
CA LEU A 157 11.08 6.13 -9.85
C LEU A 157 10.72 6.64 -11.24
N LEU A 158 10.89 5.82 -12.29
CA LEU A 158 10.50 6.20 -13.65
C LEU A 158 9.00 6.52 -13.74
N LYS A 159 8.13 5.68 -13.16
CA LYS A 159 6.67 5.90 -13.17
C LYS A 159 6.28 7.21 -12.48
N ILE A 160 6.90 7.53 -11.35
CA ILE A 160 6.63 8.75 -10.59
C ILE A 160 7.11 9.98 -11.37
N TYR A 161 8.40 10.02 -11.71
CA TYR A 161 9.02 11.25 -12.24
C TYR A 161 8.73 11.52 -13.73
N VAL A 162 8.45 10.48 -14.52
CA VAL A 162 8.22 10.63 -15.96
C VAL A 162 6.74 10.51 -16.33
N PHE A 163 5.97 9.70 -15.59
CA PHE A 163 4.57 9.42 -15.92
C PHE A 163 3.57 9.93 -14.87
N GLY A 164 4.03 10.59 -13.81
CA GLY A 164 3.16 11.15 -12.77
C GLY A 164 2.33 10.10 -12.04
N CYS A 165 2.79 8.85 -11.97
CA CYS A 165 2.06 7.81 -11.24
C CYS A 165 2.23 7.97 -9.72
N PRO A 166 1.23 7.58 -8.92
CA PRO A 166 1.38 7.52 -7.48
C PRO A 166 2.47 6.52 -7.08
N LYS A 167 3.14 6.82 -5.95
CA LYS A 167 4.13 5.94 -5.34
C LYS A 167 3.47 4.60 -4.95
N PRO A 168 4.16 3.45 -5.14
CA PRO A 168 3.66 2.19 -4.58
C PRO A 168 3.50 2.30 -3.06
N PHE A 169 2.34 1.88 -2.55
CA PHE A 169 2.06 1.95 -1.12
C PHE A 169 2.90 0.95 -0.32
N ASP A 170 3.34 -0.14 -0.96
CA ASP A 170 4.20 -1.15 -0.39
C ASP A 170 5.19 -1.70 -1.44
N ARG A 171 6.37 -2.10 -1.00
CA ARG A 171 7.44 -2.62 -1.86
C ARG A 171 8.20 -3.73 -1.14
N HIS A 172 8.38 -4.86 -1.84
CA HIS A 172 8.93 -6.09 -1.30
C HIS A 172 10.04 -6.66 -2.17
N ASP A 173 11.01 -7.32 -1.54
CA ASP A 173 11.96 -8.22 -2.20
C ASP A 173 11.68 -9.65 -1.76
N TRP A 174 11.43 -10.54 -2.72
CA TRP A 174 11.31 -11.97 -2.49
C TRP A 174 12.51 -12.68 -3.11
N VAL A 175 13.03 -13.70 -2.45
CA VAL A 175 14.11 -14.53 -3.01
C VAL A 175 13.65 -15.95 -3.18
N VAL A 176 13.76 -16.44 -4.41
CA VAL A 176 13.27 -17.74 -4.85
C VAL A 176 14.44 -18.62 -5.25
N SER A 177 14.46 -19.85 -4.76
CA SER A 177 15.45 -20.88 -5.09
C SER A 177 14.90 -21.78 -6.20
N ARG A 178 15.76 -22.20 -7.12
CA ARG A 178 15.58 -23.41 -7.94
C ARG A 178 16.77 -24.32 -7.72
N GLY A 179 16.71 -25.15 -6.66
CA GLY A 179 17.88 -25.87 -6.18
C GLY A 179 18.95 -24.90 -5.68
N ASP A 180 20.11 -24.90 -6.33
CA ASP A 180 21.29 -24.12 -5.92
C ASP A 180 21.27 -22.65 -6.39
N GLU A 181 20.36 -22.28 -7.30
CA GLU A 181 20.26 -20.91 -7.80
C GLU A 181 19.18 -20.11 -7.06
N GLU A 182 19.59 -19.04 -6.39
CA GLU A 182 18.68 -18.05 -5.82
C GLU A 182 18.52 -16.83 -6.73
N ARG A 183 17.29 -16.37 -6.91
CA ARG A 183 16.96 -15.15 -7.66
C ARG A 183 16.09 -14.23 -6.83
N ARG A 184 16.44 -12.95 -6.83
CA ARG A 184 15.67 -11.89 -6.18
C ARG A 184 14.62 -11.31 -7.14
N TYR A 185 13.41 -11.15 -6.64
CA TYR A 185 12.28 -10.51 -7.28
C TYR A 185 11.95 -9.21 -6.54
N VAL A 186 11.75 -8.13 -7.30
CA VAL A 186 11.26 -6.84 -6.80
C VAL A 186 9.76 -6.79 -7.08
N ILE A 187 8.98 -6.48 -6.04
CA ILE A 187 7.53 -6.39 -6.11
C ILE A 187 7.11 -5.01 -5.64
N ASP A 188 6.40 -4.27 -6.49
CA ASP A 188 5.75 -3.01 -6.11
C ASP A 188 4.23 -3.21 -6.09
N TYR A 189 3.58 -2.77 -5.02
CA TYR A 189 2.12 -2.80 -4.86
C TYR A 189 1.56 -1.39 -5.06
N TYR A 190 0.57 -1.26 -5.93
CA TYR A 190 -0.12 0.00 -6.24
C TYR A 190 -1.59 -0.10 -5.86
N SER A 191 -2.15 1.02 -5.40
CA SER A 191 -3.57 1.15 -5.06
C SER A 191 -4.23 2.20 -5.94
N ASP A 192 -5.44 1.93 -6.40
CA ASP A 192 -6.34 2.86 -7.08
C ASP A 192 -7.55 3.10 -6.18
N GLU A 193 -7.52 4.22 -5.43
CA GLU A 193 -8.64 4.62 -4.55
C GLU A 193 -9.96 4.74 -5.32
N GLY A 194 -9.93 5.09 -6.62
CA GLY A 194 -11.13 5.18 -7.45
C GLY A 194 -11.79 3.84 -7.77
N LEU A 195 -11.15 2.73 -7.42
CA LEU A 195 -11.66 1.37 -7.59
C LEU A 195 -11.94 0.65 -6.27
N SER A 196 -11.67 1.27 -5.10
CA SER A 196 -11.85 0.60 -3.80
C SER A 196 -13.29 0.21 -3.51
N ASP A 197 -14.26 0.98 -4.00
CA ASP A 197 -15.69 0.67 -3.85
C ASP A 197 -16.12 -0.59 -4.62
N LYS A 198 -15.29 -1.03 -5.57
CA LYS A 198 -15.53 -2.24 -6.37
C LYS A 198 -14.81 -3.46 -5.78
N ASP A 199 -14.12 -3.30 -4.66
CA ASP A 199 -13.47 -4.41 -3.98
C ASP A 199 -14.49 -5.23 -3.19
N GLU A 200 -14.32 -6.54 -3.26
CA GLU A 200 -15.04 -7.49 -2.44
C GLU A 200 -14.05 -8.26 -1.56
N LYS A 201 -14.50 -8.69 -0.38
CA LYS A 201 -13.70 -9.60 0.43
C LYS A 201 -13.44 -10.89 -0.38
N PRO A 202 -12.17 -11.29 -0.57
CA PRO A 202 -11.85 -12.54 -1.26
C PRO A 202 -12.51 -13.73 -0.56
N LYS A 203 -13.23 -14.56 -1.32
CA LYS A 203 -13.86 -15.77 -0.76
C LYS A 203 -12.85 -16.89 -0.50
N THR A 204 -11.74 -16.85 -1.23
CA THR A 204 -10.60 -17.77 -1.09
C THR A 204 -9.31 -17.00 -1.28
N MET A 205 -8.17 -17.54 -0.84
CA MET A 205 -6.86 -16.95 -1.07
C MET A 205 -6.46 -16.85 -2.57
N HIS A 206 -7.19 -17.48 -3.49
CA HIS A 206 -6.93 -17.35 -4.93
C HIS A 206 -7.88 -16.37 -5.63
N ASP A 207 -8.78 -15.74 -4.88
CA ASP A 207 -9.77 -14.80 -5.39
C ASP A 207 -9.23 -13.36 -5.43
N TYR A 208 -8.03 -13.18 -5.99
CA TYR A 208 -7.43 -11.86 -6.16
C TYR A 208 -8.23 -10.98 -7.12
N ALA A 209 -9.04 -11.58 -8.00
CA ALA A 209 -9.93 -10.87 -8.89
C ALA A 209 -11.00 -10.04 -8.14
N ALA A 210 -11.29 -10.37 -6.87
CA ALA A 210 -12.16 -9.58 -6.01
C ALA A 210 -11.55 -8.21 -5.62
N LEU A 211 -10.23 -8.04 -5.75
CA LEU A 211 -9.50 -6.82 -5.41
C LEU A 211 -9.17 -6.04 -6.69
N LYS A 212 -10.03 -5.09 -7.06
CA LYS A 212 -9.87 -4.23 -8.24
C LYS A 212 -8.95 -3.04 -7.99
N SER A 213 -8.90 -2.53 -6.76
CA SER A 213 -8.08 -1.37 -6.41
C SER A 213 -6.59 -1.70 -6.32
N ILE A 214 -6.22 -2.96 -6.08
CA ILE A 214 -4.84 -3.34 -5.82
C ILE A 214 -4.22 -3.92 -7.09
N ALA A 215 -3.07 -3.40 -7.50
CA ALA A 215 -2.26 -3.95 -8.60
C ALA A 215 -0.87 -4.39 -8.11
N VAL A 216 -0.44 -5.59 -8.52
CA VAL A 216 0.88 -6.17 -8.18
C VAL A 216 1.82 -6.15 -9.38
N ASP A 217 2.98 -5.51 -9.23
CA ASP A 217 4.06 -5.50 -10.22
C ASP A 217 5.28 -6.29 -9.73
N ALA A 218 5.28 -7.62 -9.96
CA ALA A 218 6.41 -8.47 -9.65
C ALA A 218 7.34 -8.65 -10.87
N ARG A 219 8.66 -8.62 -10.65
CA ARG A 219 9.68 -8.81 -11.70
C ARG A 219 11.06 -9.17 -11.13
N PRO A 220 11.93 -9.82 -11.92
CA PRO A 220 13.32 -10.07 -11.52
C PRO A 220 14.05 -8.76 -11.17
N ALA A 221 14.85 -8.81 -10.11
CA ALA A 221 15.83 -7.77 -9.82
C ALA A 221 16.89 -7.73 -10.92
N LEU A 222 17.42 -6.55 -11.22
CA LEU A 222 18.44 -6.37 -12.28
C LEU A 222 19.85 -6.73 -11.78
N ASP A 223 19.96 -7.81 -11.01
CA ASP A 223 21.20 -8.23 -10.35
C ASP A 223 22.08 -9.11 -11.26
N SER A 224 21.55 -9.54 -12.42
CA SER A 224 22.27 -10.38 -13.39
C SER A 224 21.87 -10.06 -14.83
N VAL A 225 22.76 -10.38 -15.78
CA VAL A 225 22.51 -10.21 -17.22
C VAL A 225 21.29 -11.01 -17.68
N GLY A 226 21.12 -12.24 -17.17
CA GLY A 226 19.93 -13.05 -17.46
C GLY A 226 18.64 -12.36 -17.03
N ALA A 227 18.60 -11.76 -15.84
CA ALA A 227 17.42 -11.04 -15.37
C ALA A 227 17.12 -9.76 -16.18
N VAL A 228 18.15 -9.11 -16.74
CA VAL A 228 17.98 -7.99 -17.69
C VAL A 228 17.35 -8.49 -18.99
N LEU A 229 17.89 -9.56 -19.58
CA LEU A 229 17.36 -10.16 -20.81
C LEU A 229 15.92 -10.66 -20.62
N ASP A 230 15.63 -11.28 -19.49
CA ASP A 230 14.26 -11.71 -19.15
C ASP A 230 13.30 -10.53 -19.20
N ARG A 231 13.70 -9.37 -18.66
CA ARG A 231 12.83 -8.18 -18.59
C ARG A 231 12.66 -7.45 -19.92
N VAL A 232 13.69 -7.43 -20.75
CA VAL A 232 13.70 -6.61 -21.99
C VAL A 232 13.33 -7.42 -23.23
N VAL A 233 13.59 -8.73 -23.24
CA VAL A 233 13.41 -9.58 -24.41
C VAL A 233 12.43 -10.72 -24.14
N HIS A 234 12.73 -11.61 -23.19
CA HIS A 234 11.98 -12.86 -23.06
C HIS A 234 10.54 -12.68 -22.57
N MET A 235 10.32 -11.91 -21.49
CA MET A 235 8.97 -11.68 -20.97
C MET A 235 8.10 -10.84 -21.92
N PRO A 236 8.60 -9.79 -22.59
CA PRO A 236 7.85 -9.14 -23.67
C PRO A 236 7.46 -10.09 -24.80
N SER A 237 8.37 -10.98 -25.24
CA SER A 237 8.06 -12.00 -26.24
C SER A 237 6.97 -12.94 -25.77
N LEU A 238 7.07 -13.47 -24.54
CA LEU A 238 6.09 -14.38 -23.95
C LEU A 238 4.70 -13.74 -23.77
N ARG A 239 4.67 -12.43 -23.49
CA ARG A 239 3.42 -11.66 -23.46
C ARG A 239 2.83 -11.46 -24.85
N SER A 240 3.67 -11.20 -25.85
CA SER A 240 3.20 -11.02 -27.23
C SER A 240 2.61 -12.29 -27.84
N SER A 241 3.05 -13.48 -27.38
CA SER A 241 2.45 -14.77 -27.74
C SER A 241 1.20 -15.12 -26.93
N GLY A 242 0.82 -14.32 -25.92
CA GLY A 242 -0.33 -14.58 -25.05
C GLY A 242 -0.10 -15.61 -23.95
N GLU A 243 1.15 -16.07 -23.74
CA GLU A 243 1.49 -17.10 -22.75
C GLU A 243 1.75 -16.55 -21.33
N ALA A 244 1.80 -15.23 -21.20
CA ALA A 244 1.97 -14.50 -19.95
C ALA A 244 1.01 -13.32 -19.81
N SER A 245 0.72 -12.92 -18.58
CA SER A 245 -0.19 -11.80 -18.32
C SER A 245 0.37 -10.49 -18.85
N PRO A 246 -0.49 -9.56 -19.32
CA PRO A 246 -0.05 -8.26 -19.79
C PRO A 246 0.75 -7.51 -18.72
N ALA A 247 1.71 -6.70 -19.17
CA ALA A 247 2.45 -5.81 -18.28
C ALA A 247 1.48 -4.76 -17.71
N LEU A 248 1.68 -4.40 -16.43
CA LEU A 248 1.01 -3.20 -15.92
C LEU A 248 1.46 -1.98 -16.73
N PRO A 249 0.52 -1.07 -17.07
CA PRO A 249 0.82 0.10 -17.88
C PRO A 249 1.85 0.99 -17.16
N LEU A 250 2.73 1.59 -17.95
CA LEU A 250 3.71 2.57 -17.45
C LEU A 250 3.05 3.90 -17.12
N ARG A 251 2.02 4.26 -17.88
CA ARG A 251 1.14 5.41 -17.60
C ARG A 251 0.07 5.00 -16.58
N PRO A 252 -0.40 5.94 -15.76
CA PRO A 252 -1.54 5.65 -14.90
C PRO A 252 -2.78 5.39 -15.78
N PRO A 253 -3.69 4.48 -15.40
CA PRO A 253 -5.04 4.46 -15.98
C PRO A 253 -5.70 5.84 -15.78
N SER A 254 -6.68 6.21 -16.59
CA SER A 254 -7.32 7.53 -16.50
C SER A 254 -8.00 7.81 -15.14
N SER A 255 -8.29 6.76 -14.35
CA SER A 255 -8.73 6.88 -12.94
C SER A 255 -7.60 7.31 -11.99
N MET A 256 -6.36 6.97 -12.33
CA MET A 256 -5.13 7.28 -11.57
C MET A 256 -4.29 8.39 -12.21
N SER A 257 -4.69 8.93 -13.38
CA SER A 257 -4.15 10.21 -13.83
C SER A 257 -4.76 11.24 -12.90
N GLU A 258 -4.10 11.44 -11.78
CA GLU A 258 -4.43 12.44 -10.77
C GLU A 258 -4.44 13.79 -11.47
N ASP A 259 -5.60 14.22 -11.98
CA ASP A 259 -5.85 15.64 -12.16
C ASP A 259 -5.85 16.19 -10.74
N PRO A 260 -4.79 16.92 -10.32
CA PRO A 260 -4.70 17.37 -8.94
C PRO A 260 -5.91 18.26 -8.61
N ARG A 261 -6.53 18.90 -9.62
CA ARG A 261 -7.74 19.71 -9.46
C ARG A 261 -8.97 18.87 -9.15
N ALA A 262 -9.10 17.67 -9.70
CA ALA A 262 -10.19 16.74 -9.38
C ALA A 262 -10.06 16.24 -7.94
N MET A 263 -8.83 15.87 -7.53
CA MET A 263 -8.55 15.43 -6.16
C MET A 263 -8.76 16.54 -5.14
N ILE A 264 -8.34 17.77 -5.43
CA ILE A 264 -8.59 18.93 -4.57
C ILE A 264 -10.10 19.14 -4.41
N ARG A 265 -10.87 19.10 -5.51
CA ARG A 265 -12.33 19.24 -5.45
C ARG A 265 -12.97 18.16 -4.59
N GLU A 266 -12.54 16.92 -4.70
CA GLU A 266 -13.08 15.81 -3.91
C GLU A 266 -12.66 15.89 -2.43
N LYS A 267 -11.35 15.84 -2.16
CA LYS A 267 -10.76 15.75 -0.82
C LYS A 267 -10.97 17.02 0.01
N CYS A 268 -10.99 18.20 -0.62
CA CYS A 268 -11.09 19.49 0.07
C CYS A 268 -12.48 20.14 -0.01
N SER A 269 -13.47 19.49 -0.63
CA SER A 269 -14.86 20.00 -0.75
C SER A 269 -15.47 20.44 0.58
N GLN A 270 -15.25 19.67 1.66
CA GLN A 270 -15.80 19.98 2.98
C GLN A 270 -15.16 21.23 3.60
N ARG A 271 -13.84 21.42 3.39
CA ARG A 271 -13.11 22.61 3.88
C ARG A 271 -13.49 23.84 3.08
N ALA A 272 -13.69 23.70 1.76
CA ALA A 272 -14.20 24.77 0.91
C ALA A 272 -15.62 25.20 1.34
N LYS A 273 -16.50 24.25 1.66
CA LYS A 273 -17.83 24.54 2.23
C LYS A 273 -17.78 25.18 3.62
N ALA A 274 -16.77 24.87 4.43
CA ALA A 274 -16.60 25.51 5.73
C ALA A 274 -16.20 26.98 5.59
N LEU A 275 -15.31 27.28 4.62
CA LEU A 275 -14.93 28.65 4.27
C LEU A 275 -16.13 29.45 3.72
N SER A 276 -16.95 28.86 2.84
CA SER A 276 -18.14 29.58 2.31
C SER A 276 -19.23 29.82 3.36
N LYS A 277 -19.21 29.12 4.49
CA LYS A 277 -20.18 29.24 5.59
C LYS A 277 -19.63 29.95 6.83
N CYS A 278 -18.43 30.53 6.75
CA CYS A 278 -17.78 31.10 7.93
C CYS A 278 -18.47 32.39 8.46
N GLY A 279 -19.25 33.08 7.62
CA GLY A 279 -20.05 34.24 8.02
C GLY A 279 -19.22 35.51 8.17
N GLU A 280 -19.55 36.35 9.14
CA GLU A 280 -18.81 37.60 9.46
C GLU A 280 -17.71 37.42 10.53
N ASP A 281 -17.54 36.20 11.05
CA ASP A 281 -16.52 35.91 12.06
C ASP A 281 -15.14 35.78 11.40
N GLU A 282 -14.35 36.85 11.50
CA GLU A 282 -13.03 36.98 10.90
C GLU A 282 -12.07 35.87 11.32
N LYS A 283 -12.09 35.47 12.60
CA LYS A 283 -11.21 34.41 13.12
C LYS A 283 -11.61 33.06 12.56
N LYS A 284 -12.90 32.75 12.56
CA LYS A 284 -13.43 31.50 12.01
C LYS A 284 -13.20 31.39 10.50
N CYS A 285 -13.30 32.50 9.77
CA CYS A 285 -12.98 32.55 8.35
C CYS A 285 -11.48 32.35 8.09
N ALA A 286 -10.61 32.97 8.87
CA ALA A 286 -9.15 32.77 8.77
C ALA A 286 -8.75 31.31 9.05
N ASP A 287 -9.29 30.71 10.11
CA ASP A 287 -9.04 29.29 10.44
C ASP A 287 -9.55 28.36 9.32
N ALA A 288 -10.72 28.66 8.74
CA ALA A 288 -11.27 27.89 7.62
C ALA A 288 -10.43 28.03 6.33
N ALA A 289 -9.86 29.21 6.08
CA ALA A 289 -8.99 29.47 4.94
C ALA A 289 -7.66 28.71 5.07
N ILE A 290 -7.02 28.78 6.24
CA ILE A 290 -5.79 28.03 6.53
C ILE A 290 -6.05 26.52 6.43
N ALA A 291 -7.18 26.04 6.95
CA ALA A 291 -7.55 24.62 6.85
C ALA A 291 -7.80 24.16 5.40
N LEU A 292 -8.36 25.03 4.55
CA LEU A 292 -8.51 24.75 3.13
C LEU A 292 -7.16 24.74 2.42
N GLN A 293 -6.31 25.76 2.64
CA GLN A 293 -4.97 25.83 2.04
C GLN A 293 -4.11 24.62 2.42
N HIS A 294 -4.08 24.22 3.69
CA HIS A 294 -3.37 23.02 4.10
C HIS A 294 -3.94 21.75 3.45
N CYS A 295 -5.27 21.67 3.26
CA CYS A 295 -5.87 20.56 2.53
C CYS A 295 -5.37 20.51 1.07
N VAL A 296 -5.38 21.65 0.37
CA VAL A 296 -4.86 21.75 -1.00
C VAL A 296 -3.38 21.39 -1.04
N ALA A 297 -2.58 21.93 -0.11
CA ALA A 297 -1.16 21.67 0.00
C ALA A 297 -0.86 20.18 0.25
N SER A 298 -1.67 19.49 1.07
CA SER A 298 -1.47 18.05 1.29
C SER A 298 -1.68 17.20 0.04
N VAL A 299 -2.33 17.75 -1.01
CA VAL A 299 -2.45 17.12 -2.33
C VAL A 299 -1.29 17.51 -3.25
N VAL A 300 -0.89 18.78 -3.31
CA VAL A 300 0.05 19.26 -4.34
C VAL A 300 1.50 19.46 -3.87
N CYS A 301 1.71 19.73 -2.58
CA CYS A 301 3.01 19.92 -1.93
C CYS A 301 3.02 19.25 -0.52
N PRO A 302 2.95 17.90 -0.45
CA PRO A 302 2.74 17.19 0.80
C PRO A 302 3.88 17.30 1.81
N VAL A 303 5.10 17.60 1.37
CA VAL A 303 6.27 17.76 2.26
C VAL A 303 6.12 19.04 3.07
N GLU A 304 5.79 20.14 2.41
CA GLU A 304 5.60 21.44 3.03
C GLU A 304 4.32 21.48 3.87
N ALA A 305 3.25 20.81 3.43
CA ALA A 305 2.01 20.65 4.21
C ALA A 305 2.27 19.93 5.55
N GLU A 306 3.02 18.82 5.52
CA GLU A 306 3.33 18.07 6.74
C GLU A 306 4.26 18.86 7.67
N ALA A 307 5.24 19.58 7.11
CA ALA A 307 6.10 20.48 7.89
C ALA A 307 5.29 21.57 8.60
N PHE A 308 4.28 22.14 7.94
CA PHE A 308 3.35 23.08 8.57
C PHE A 308 2.51 22.42 9.68
N ARG A 309 1.97 21.22 9.43
CA ARG A 309 1.20 20.47 10.43
C ARG A 309 2.01 20.21 11.71
N GLU A 310 3.25 19.75 11.55
CA GLU A 310 4.16 19.48 12.68
C GLU A 310 4.51 20.77 13.44
N ALA A 311 4.82 21.84 12.73
CA ALA A 311 5.14 23.14 13.31
C ALA A 311 3.95 23.75 14.08
N ALA A 312 2.73 23.59 13.55
CA ALA A 312 1.49 24.03 14.18
C ALA A 312 1.18 23.23 15.47
N VAL A 313 1.34 21.91 15.46
CA VAL A 313 1.13 21.06 16.65
C VAL A 313 2.20 21.32 17.72
N ALA A 314 3.46 21.51 17.30
CA ALA A 314 4.56 21.82 18.21
C ALA A 314 4.54 23.25 18.74
N ASN A 315 3.67 24.12 18.20
CA ASN A 315 3.63 25.56 18.43
C ASN A 315 5.02 26.23 18.30
N LYS A 316 5.78 25.79 17.29
CA LYS A 316 7.16 26.24 17.01
C LYS A 316 7.33 26.46 15.52
N ASN A 317 7.79 27.65 15.15
CA ASN A 317 8.05 28.04 13.75
C ASN A 317 6.86 27.84 12.80
N ALA A 318 5.62 27.83 13.32
CA ALA A 318 4.42 27.58 12.53
C ALA A 318 4.23 28.60 11.41
N GLU A 319 4.57 29.87 11.66
CA GLU A 319 4.49 30.94 10.66
C GLU A 319 5.50 30.77 9.52
N GLN A 320 6.74 30.34 9.82
CA GLN A 320 7.74 30.05 8.79
C GLN A 320 7.34 28.83 7.95
N ALA A 321 6.80 27.79 8.59
CA ALA A 321 6.34 26.60 7.89
C ALA A 321 5.09 26.88 7.03
N TYR A 322 4.20 27.76 7.51
CA TYR A 322 3.07 28.25 6.72
C TYR A 322 3.53 29.02 5.48
N GLN A 323 4.48 29.95 5.62
CA GLN A 323 5.04 30.70 4.49
C GLN A 323 5.70 29.80 3.45
N ALA A 324 6.41 28.74 3.89
CA ALA A 324 7.00 27.76 2.98
C ALA A 324 5.94 26.95 2.21
N MET A 325 4.87 26.53 2.91
CA MET A 325 3.72 25.86 2.31
C MET A 325 3.00 26.75 1.29
N ASP A 326 2.77 28.02 1.63
CA ASP A 326 2.12 29.01 0.77
C ASP A 326 2.94 29.29 -0.50
N ALA A 327 4.26 29.48 -0.36
CA ALA A 327 5.17 29.64 -1.50
C ALA A 327 5.17 28.41 -2.44
N ALA A 328 5.05 27.20 -1.89
CA ALA A 328 4.95 25.98 -2.67
C ALA A 328 3.61 25.88 -3.44
N LEU A 329 2.51 26.30 -2.81
CA LEU A 329 1.19 26.41 -3.45
C LEU A 329 1.20 27.42 -4.60
N ASP A 330 1.84 28.58 -4.42
CA ASP A 330 1.98 29.60 -5.45
C ASP A 330 2.82 29.12 -6.63
N ALA A 331 3.96 28.46 -6.35
CA ALA A 331 4.81 27.87 -7.38
C ALA A 331 4.06 26.82 -8.21
N TRP A 332 3.23 26.00 -7.55
CA TRP A 332 2.38 25.02 -8.21
C TRP A 332 1.28 25.69 -9.06
N SER A 333 0.64 26.72 -8.52
CA SER A 333 -0.43 27.47 -9.20
C SER A 333 0.08 28.25 -10.42
N ALA A 334 1.30 28.77 -10.38
CA ALA A 334 1.93 29.46 -11.50
C ALA A 334 2.18 28.54 -12.71
N GLN A 335 2.43 27.25 -12.46
CA GLN A 335 2.70 26.26 -13.51
C GLN A 335 1.42 25.59 -14.02
N ASN A 336 0.41 25.45 -13.15
CA ASN A 336 -0.76 24.62 -13.41
C ASN A 336 -2.09 25.39 -13.43
N GLY A 337 -2.08 26.71 -13.23
CA GLY A 337 -3.27 27.56 -13.05
C GLY A 337 -3.83 27.51 -11.62
N SER A 338 -4.44 28.62 -11.18
CA SER A 338 -4.98 28.74 -9.82
C SER A 338 -6.20 27.84 -9.60
N VAL A 339 -6.17 27.05 -8.51
CA VAL A 339 -7.31 26.22 -8.06
C VAL A 339 -8.22 26.98 -7.08
N LEU A 340 -7.72 28.05 -6.46
CA LEU A 340 -8.46 28.84 -5.46
C LEU A 340 -9.27 29.98 -6.07
N SER A 341 -9.18 30.21 -7.39
CA SER A 341 -9.84 31.33 -8.08
C SER A 341 -11.16 30.98 -8.77
N GLU A 342 -11.53 29.71 -8.87
CA GLU A 342 -12.85 29.34 -9.39
C GLU A 342 -13.88 29.46 -8.25
N ARG A 343 -14.52 30.63 -8.15
CA ARG A 343 -15.74 30.76 -7.35
C ARG A 343 -16.77 29.78 -7.91
N PRO A 344 -17.45 28.99 -7.07
CA PRO A 344 -18.65 28.31 -7.51
C PRO A 344 -19.70 29.38 -7.85
N ASP A 345 -20.22 29.34 -9.08
CA ASP A 345 -21.39 30.12 -9.48
C ASP A 345 -22.63 29.77 -8.62
#